data_AF-A0A0R2NVZ5-F1
#
_entry.id   AF-A0A0R2NVZ5-F1
#
_cell.length_a   1.000
_cell.length_b   1.000
_cell.length_c   1.000
_cell.angle_alpha   90.00
_cell.angle_beta   90.00
_cell.angle_gamma   90.00
#
_symmetry.space_group_name_H-M   'P 1'
#
loop_
_entity.id
_entity.type
_entity.pdbx_description
1 polymer ?
#
loop_
_entity_poly.entity_id
_entity_poly.type
_entity_poly.pdbx_seq_one_letter_code
_entity_poly.pdbx_strand_id
1 'polypeptide(L)'
;MVKVKVRTGRGTGTIEVDVKDLTFSGEEYKKIQAEKKKAAGNRTISTGRGTGSRKLQDTPEPKDRPSSKGKTTITSRGTGSRKSP
;
A
#
# COMPACT_ATOMS: atom_id res chain seq x y z
N MET A 1 -0.51 12.72 -21.56
CA MET A 1 -0.34 12.94 -20.12
C MET A 1 -1.72 12.88 -19.50
N VAL A 2 -2.00 11.89 -18.65
CA VAL A 2 -3.34 11.69 -18.08
C VAL A 2 -3.46 12.60 -16.84
N LYS A 3 -4.50 13.43 -16.77
CA LYS A 3 -4.83 14.24 -15.60
C LYS A 3 -5.86 13.51 -14.75
N VAL A 4 -5.61 13.39 -13.45
CA VAL A 4 -6.55 12.75 -12.50
C VAL A 4 -7.27 13.84 -11.72
N LYS A 5 -8.60 13.73 -11.67
CA LYS A 5 -9.45 14.59 -10.86
C LYS A 5 -9.44 14.08 -9.42
N VAL A 6 -8.70 14.77 -8.55
CA VAL A 6 -8.67 14.47 -7.11
C VAL A 6 -9.69 15.35 -6.42
N ARG A 7 -10.62 14.75 -5.67
CA ARG A 7 -11.53 15.52 -4.82
C ARG A 7 -10.83 15.95 -3.55
N THR A 8 -10.91 17.24 -3.23
CA THR A 8 -10.28 17.81 -2.04
C THR A 8 -11.30 18.09 -0.93
N GLY A 9 -10.82 18.04 0.32
CA GLY A 9 -11.60 18.41 1.51
C GLY A 9 -12.81 17.49 1.76
N ARG A 10 -13.99 18.09 1.98
CA ARG A 10 -15.28 17.38 2.21
C ARG A 10 -16.03 17.04 0.91
N GLY A 11 -15.32 16.98 -0.22
CA GLY A 11 -15.92 16.64 -1.52
C GLY A 11 -16.45 17.83 -2.33
N THR A 12 -16.26 19.06 -1.86
CA THR A 12 -16.71 20.30 -2.53
C THR A 12 -15.73 20.84 -3.57
N GLY A 13 -14.49 20.37 -3.62
CA GLY A 13 -13.47 20.81 -4.58
C GLY A 13 -12.97 19.66 -5.46
N THR A 14 -12.61 19.99 -6.71
CA THR A 14 -11.89 19.07 -7.61
C THR A 14 -10.64 19.77 -8.13
N ILE A 15 -9.46 19.15 -7.98
CA ILE A 15 -8.21 19.63 -8.56
C ILE A 15 -7.78 18.66 -9.66
N GLU A 16 -7.34 19.21 -10.79
CA GLU A 16 -6.67 18.43 -11.84
C GLU A 16 -5.19 18.32 -11.48
N VAL A 17 -4.76 17.12 -11.07
CA VAL A 17 -3.36 16.85 -10.77
C VAL A 17 -2.80 15.94 -11.86
N ASP A 18 -1.60 16.28 -12.34
CA ASP A 18 -0.91 15.47 -13.31
C ASP A 18 -0.42 14.16 -12.67
N VAL A 19 -0.60 13.04 -13.38
CA VAL A 19 -0.31 11.69 -12.84
C VAL A 19 1.15 11.48 -12.44
N LYS A 20 2.09 12.24 -13.03
CA LYS A 20 3.51 12.18 -12.65
C LYS A 20 3.75 12.60 -11.19
N ASP A 21 2.92 13.47 -10.65
CA ASP A 21 3.03 13.94 -9.26
C ASP A 21 2.27 13.04 -8.28
N LEU A 22 1.46 12.10 -8.78
CA LEU A 22 0.76 11.10 -7.98
C LEU A 22 1.63 9.84 -7.81
N THR A 23 2.73 9.95 -7.07
CA THR A 23 3.51 8.79 -6.62
C THR A 23 2.81 8.06 -5.47
N PHE A 24 1.50 7.82 -5.56
CA PHE A 24 0.67 7.21 -4.50
C PHE A 24 0.79 5.67 -4.47
N SER A 25 1.36 5.07 -5.52
CA SER A 25 1.45 3.61 -5.65
C SER A 25 2.74 3.19 -6.37
N GLY A 26 3.28 2.03 -5.98
CA GLY A 26 4.44 1.43 -6.64
C GLY A 26 5.73 1.54 -5.82
N GLU A 27 6.86 1.28 -6.48
CA GLU A 27 8.19 1.23 -5.86
C GLU A 27 8.67 2.61 -5.35
N GLU A 28 8.32 3.68 -6.05
CA GLU A 28 8.66 5.05 -5.68
C GLU A 28 7.97 5.47 -4.36
N TYR A 29 6.70 5.12 -4.20
CA TYR A 29 5.99 5.36 -2.94
C TYR A 29 6.59 4.57 -1.77
N LYS A 30 7.06 3.33 -2.02
CA LYS A 30 7.75 2.54 -1.00
C LYS A 30 9.05 3.22 -0.54
N LYS A 31 9.81 3.84 -1.46
CA LYS A 31 11.03 4.61 -1.13
C LYS A 31 10.72 5.82 -0.26
N ILE A 32 9.71 6.62 -0.64
CA ILE A 32 9.26 7.79 0.14
C ILE A 32 8.77 7.36 1.54
N GLN A 33 8.06 6.24 1.65
CA GLN A 33 7.59 5.72 2.94
C GLN A 33 8.75 5.21 3.81
N ALA A 34 9.79 4.62 3.21
CA ALA A 34 10.99 4.19 3.93
C ALA A 34 11.75 5.41 4.49
N GLU A 35 11.87 6.49 3.74
CA GLU A 35 12.48 7.75 4.20
C GLU A 35 11.68 8.39 5.35
N LYS A 36 10.35 8.46 5.21
CA LYS A 36 9.47 8.94 6.29
C LYS A 36 9.56 8.07 7.55
N LYS A 37 9.67 6.75 7.39
CA LYS A 37 9.84 5.80 8.50
C LYS A 37 11.16 6.01 9.24
N LYS A 38 12.27 6.27 8.52
CA LYS A 38 13.57 6.61 9.12
C LYS A 38 13.50 7.92 9.90
N ALA A 39 12.89 8.97 9.34
CA ALA A 39 12.72 10.25 10.02
C ALA A 39 11.83 10.17 11.28
N ALA A 40 10.86 9.26 11.28
CA ALA A 40 9.91 9.06 12.38
C ALA A 40 10.33 7.95 13.37
N GLY A 41 11.58 7.47 13.33
CA GLY A 41 12.03 6.27 14.06
C GLY A 41 11.78 6.26 15.57
N ASN A 42 11.80 7.44 16.22
CA ASN A 42 11.57 7.59 17.66
C ASN A 42 10.09 7.50 18.07
N ARG A 43 9.14 7.44 17.14
CA ARG A 43 7.72 7.34 17.47
C ARG A 43 7.36 5.93 17.91
N THR A 44 6.68 5.82 19.03
CA THR A 44 6.13 4.56 19.52
C THR A 44 4.80 4.25 18.83
N ILE A 45 4.64 3.01 18.38
CA ILE A 45 3.44 2.50 17.74
C ILE A 45 2.88 1.35 18.57
N SER A 46 1.57 1.37 18.76
CA SER A 46 0.82 0.24 19.30
C SER A 46 0.70 -0.85 18.23
N THR A 47 1.15 -2.04 18.57
CA THR A 47 1.15 -3.25 17.74
C THR A 47 0.19 -4.29 18.31
N GLY A 48 -0.40 -5.11 17.42
CA GLY A 48 -1.40 -6.11 17.81
C GLY A 48 -2.77 -5.50 18.12
N ARG A 49 -3.47 -6.02 19.13
CA ARG A 49 -4.75 -5.49 19.64
C ARG A 49 -4.55 -4.64 20.91
N GLY A 50 -3.56 -3.73 20.89
CA GLY A 50 -3.23 -2.87 22.03
C GLY A 50 -2.31 -3.50 23.08
N THR A 51 -1.80 -4.71 22.85
CA THR A 51 -1.07 -5.50 23.86
C THR A 51 0.45 -5.32 23.80
N GLY A 52 0.98 -4.73 22.72
CA GLY A 52 2.42 -4.50 22.60
C GLY A 52 2.71 -3.16 21.98
N SER A 53 3.71 -2.45 22.50
CA SER A 53 4.24 -1.23 21.90
C SER A 53 5.64 -1.48 21.35
N ARG A 54 5.95 -0.92 20.18
CA ARG A 54 7.31 -0.95 19.61
C ARG A 54 7.65 0.40 19.00
N LYS A 55 8.93 0.72 18.89
CA LYS A 55 9.34 1.90 18.14
C LYS A 55 9.12 1.65 16.65
N LEU A 56 8.79 2.70 15.90
CA LEU A 56 8.53 2.61 14.47
C LEU A 56 9.77 2.12 13.69
N GLN A 57 10.98 2.42 14.18
CA GLN A 57 12.24 1.91 13.63
C GLN A 57 12.37 0.37 13.72
N ASP A 58 11.84 -0.26 14.78
CA ASP A 58 11.93 -1.70 15.01
C ASP A 58 10.82 -2.48 14.27
N THR A 59 10.02 -1.77 13.47
CA THR A 59 8.97 -2.39 12.67
C THR A 59 9.60 -3.12 11.49
N PRO A 60 9.28 -4.40 11.23
CA PRO A 60 9.82 -5.10 10.08
C PRO A 60 9.44 -4.39 8.78
N GLU A 61 10.30 -4.49 7.76
CA GLU A 61 9.97 -4.03 6.43
C GLU A 61 8.83 -4.85 5.84
N PRO A 62 7.95 -4.23 5.01
CA PRO A 62 6.86 -4.96 4.40
C PRO A 62 7.43 -6.07 3.52
N LYS A 63 7.07 -7.32 3.86
CA LYS A 63 7.41 -8.48 3.02
C LYS A 63 6.87 -8.27 1.61
N ASP A 64 7.62 -8.73 0.63
CA ASP A 64 7.16 -8.69 -0.75
C ASP A 64 5.87 -9.48 -0.91
N ARG A 65 5.02 -8.97 -1.81
CA ARG A 65 3.74 -9.62 -2.09
C ARG A 65 4.04 -11.01 -2.65
N PRO A 66 3.51 -12.09 -2.06
CA PRO A 66 3.73 -13.42 -2.59
C PRO A 66 3.18 -13.50 -4.02
N SER A 67 3.97 -14.07 -4.93
CA SER A 67 3.54 -14.28 -6.31
C SER A 67 2.32 -15.20 -6.34
N SER A 68 1.29 -14.78 -7.06
CA SER A 68 0.11 -15.60 -7.35
C SER A 68 0.30 -16.46 -8.60
N LYS A 69 1.38 -16.27 -9.38
CA LYS A 69 1.60 -16.97 -10.65
C LYS A 69 1.62 -18.47 -10.44
N GLY A 70 0.75 -19.20 -11.14
CA GLY A 70 0.63 -20.65 -11.04
C GLY A 70 -0.11 -21.18 -9.81
N LYS A 71 -0.61 -20.30 -8.92
CA LYS A 71 -1.52 -20.73 -7.84
C LYS A 71 -2.87 -21.13 -8.43
N THR A 72 -3.41 -22.24 -7.95
CA THR A 72 -4.73 -22.72 -8.35
C THR A 72 -5.79 -21.87 -7.67
N THR A 73 -6.60 -21.17 -8.46
CA THR A 73 -7.77 -20.44 -7.98
C THR A 73 -9.00 -21.28 -8.29
N ILE A 74 -9.74 -21.65 -7.25
CA ILE A 74 -11.05 -22.29 -7.41
C ILE A 74 -11.98 -21.20 -7.93
N THR A 75 -12.48 -21.37 -9.14
CA THR A 75 -13.56 -20.51 -9.63
C THR A 75 -14.83 -21.06 -9.02
N SER A 76 -15.63 -20.22 -8.36
CA SER A 76 -16.86 -20.59 -7.64
C SER A 76 -18.00 -21.09 -8.55
N ARG A 77 -17.66 -21.72 -9.69
CA ARG A 77 -18.54 -22.34 -10.68
C ARG A 77 -18.22 -23.85 -10.78
N GLY A 78 -18.53 -24.60 -9.72
CA GLY A 78 -18.32 -26.06 -9.67
C GLY A 78 -16.87 -26.47 -9.38
N THR A 79 -16.40 -27.57 -9.99
CA THR A 79 -15.03 -28.11 -9.85
C THR A 79 -13.98 -27.40 -10.71
N GLY A 80 -14.36 -26.34 -11.41
CA GLY A 80 -13.47 -25.57 -12.28
C GLY A 80 -12.37 -24.87 -11.51
N SER A 81 -11.13 -25.33 -11.67
CA SER A 81 -9.95 -24.65 -11.14
C SER A 81 -9.11 -24.09 -12.30
N ARG A 82 -8.55 -22.89 -12.12
CA ARG A 82 -7.62 -22.31 -13.10
C ARG A 82 -6.34 -21.85 -12.43
N LYS A 83 -5.25 -21.86 -13.18
CA LYS A 83 -4.00 -21.25 -12.75
C LYS A 83 -4.12 -19.75 -12.84
N SER A 84 -3.71 -19.07 -11.76
CA SER A 84 -3.52 -17.63 -11.77
C SER A 84 -2.38 -17.28 -12.74
N PRO A 85 -2.58 -16.26 -13.61
CA PRO A 85 -1.55 -15.80 -14.55
C PRO A 85 -0.29 -15.28 -13.85
#